data_AF-A0A9P6GV23-F1
#
_entry.id   AF-A0A9P6GV23-F1
#
_cell.length_a   1.000
_cell.length_b   1.000
_cell.length_c   1.000
_cell.angle_alpha   90.00
_cell.angle_beta   90.00
_cell.angle_gamma   90.00
#
_symmetry.space_group_name_H-M   'P 1'
#
loop_
_entity.id
_entity.type
_entity.pdbx_description
1 polymer ?
#
loop_
_entity_poly.entity_id
_entity_poly.type
_entity_poly.pdbx_seq_one_letter_code
_entity_poly.pdbx_strand_id
1 'polypeptide(L)'
;MKRRTRRQNSNIFHMLGKNQIVELREAFNIIDTNSDGIVDRQDLEEFLNSIGSPFSEAEIDEMMQEMGSSISFMTFITMVGERLSNIDTEKQIRQALMEFDENGDGRIEESVLRKWLKGEDGLCDKDIDILIKGCVENNKVDCNLLATKIKYGEIISE
;
A
#
# COMPACT_ATOMS: atom_id res chain seq x y z
N MET A 1 -4.75 -1.45 -34.48
CA MET A 1 -5.91 -1.78 -33.62
C MET A 1 -5.50 -1.57 -32.17
N LYS A 2 -5.91 -0.46 -31.53
CA LYS A 2 -5.59 -0.18 -30.12
C LYS A 2 -6.40 -1.14 -29.24
N ARG A 3 -5.72 -2.02 -28.49
CA ARG A 3 -6.34 -2.91 -27.50
C ARG A 3 -7.02 -2.05 -26.45
N ARG A 4 -8.36 -2.04 -26.44
CA ARG A 4 -9.15 -1.49 -25.33
C ARG A 4 -8.97 -2.44 -24.14
N THR A 5 -8.18 -2.03 -23.16
CA THR A 5 -8.08 -2.72 -21.88
C THR A 5 -9.45 -2.78 -21.23
N ARG A 6 -9.90 -3.99 -20.89
CA ARG A 6 -11.18 -4.29 -20.25
C ARG A 6 -11.17 -3.63 -18.86
N ARG A 7 -12.06 -2.65 -18.62
CA ARG A 7 -12.32 -2.06 -17.30
C ARG A 7 -12.66 -3.18 -16.30
N GLN A 8 -11.75 -3.46 -15.37
CA GLN A 8 -11.98 -4.32 -14.21
C GLN A 8 -12.53 -3.46 -13.05
N ASN A 9 -13.69 -2.82 -13.24
CA ASN A 9 -14.28 -1.91 -12.24
C ASN A 9 -15.03 -2.62 -11.10
N SER A 10 -14.80 -3.91 -10.83
CA SER A 10 -15.72 -4.69 -10.00
C SER A 10 -15.19 -5.17 -8.65
N ASN A 11 -13.87 -5.18 -8.41
CA ASN A 11 -13.31 -5.78 -7.18
C ASN A 11 -12.55 -4.80 -6.28
N ILE A 12 -12.14 -3.63 -6.77
CA ILE A 12 -11.38 -2.65 -5.96
C ILE A 12 -12.25 -2.11 -4.81
N PHE A 13 -13.53 -1.83 -5.07
CA PHE A 13 -14.48 -1.37 -4.05
C PHE A 13 -14.80 -2.40 -2.96
N HIS A 14 -14.54 -3.69 -3.20
CA HIS A 14 -14.66 -4.73 -2.17
C HIS A 14 -13.37 -4.94 -1.36
N MET A 15 -12.21 -4.56 -1.92
CA MET A 15 -10.92 -4.61 -1.22
C MET A 15 -10.71 -3.41 -0.30
N LEU A 16 -11.26 -2.24 -0.66
CA LEU A 16 -11.18 -1.04 0.14
C LEU A 16 -12.32 -1.03 1.18
N GLY A 17 -11.95 -0.94 2.47
CA GLY A 17 -12.91 -0.77 3.54
C GLY A 17 -13.65 0.56 3.43
N LYS A 18 -14.86 0.66 4.00
CA LYS A 18 -15.64 1.92 3.99
C LYS A 18 -14.84 3.10 4.54
N ASN A 19 -14.04 2.88 5.59
CA ASN A 19 -13.20 3.91 6.18
C ASN A 19 -12.09 4.36 5.22
N GLN A 20 -11.44 3.42 4.53
CA GLN A 20 -10.41 3.75 3.53
C GLN A 20 -10.99 4.55 2.35
N ILE A 21 -12.22 4.25 1.92
CA ILE A 21 -12.90 5.03 0.88
C ILE A 21 -13.17 6.47 1.35
N VAL A 22 -13.51 6.66 2.63
CA VAL A 22 -13.71 7.99 3.22
C VAL A 22 -12.38 8.74 3.29
N GLU A 23 -11.31 8.12 3.79
CA GLU A 23 -9.98 8.74 3.86
C GLU A 23 -9.44 9.09 2.48
N LEU A 24 -9.61 8.22 1.49
CA LEU A 24 -9.22 8.51 0.10
C LEU A 24 -10.03 9.63 -0.51
N ARG A 25 -11.30 9.78 -0.12
CA ARG A 25 -12.14 10.90 -0.56
C ARG A 25 -11.72 12.20 0.11
N GLU A 26 -11.37 12.18 1.39
CA GLU A 26 -10.84 13.35 2.08
C GLU A 26 -9.49 13.77 1.48
N ALA A 27 -8.59 12.82 1.24
CA ALA A 27 -7.33 13.07 0.56
C ALA A 27 -7.53 13.66 -0.85
N PHE A 28 -8.48 13.12 -1.62
CA PHE A 28 -8.81 13.66 -2.95
C PHE A 28 -9.34 15.09 -2.86
N ASN A 29 -10.25 15.38 -1.91
CA ASN A 29 -10.81 16.72 -1.72
C ASN A 29 -9.79 17.75 -1.23
N ILE A 30 -8.71 17.33 -0.59
CA ILE A 30 -7.62 18.23 -0.19
C ILE A 30 -6.83 18.69 -1.42
N ILE A 31 -6.70 17.81 -2.42
CA ILE A 31 -5.98 18.09 -3.66
C ILE A 31 -6.87 18.87 -4.64
N ASP A 32 -8.15 18.50 -4.76
CA ASP A 32 -9.17 19.17 -5.59
C ASP A 32 -9.57 20.53 -4.98
N THR A 33 -8.72 21.54 -5.15
CA THR A 33 -8.87 22.87 -4.52
C THR A 33 -10.11 23.59 -5.02
N ASN A 34 -10.52 23.33 -6.26
CA ASN A 34 -11.68 23.94 -6.91
C ASN A 34 -12.99 23.16 -6.68
N SER A 35 -12.92 21.93 -6.17
CA SER A 35 -14.04 21.04 -5.84
C SER A 35 -14.94 20.67 -7.04
N ASP A 36 -14.37 20.57 -8.25
CA ASP A 36 -15.10 20.15 -9.45
C ASP A 36 -15.16 18.62 -9.63
N GLY A 37 -14.48 17.87 -8.75
CA GLY A 37 -14.42 16.41 -8.75
C GLY A 37 -13.34 15.83 -9.67
N ILE A 38 -12.46 16.67 -10.20
CA ILE A 38 -11.35 16.33 -11.08
C ILE A 38 -10.11 17.04 -10.56
N VAL A 39 -9.05 16.28 -10.26
CA VAL A 39 -7.74 16.89 -9.98
C VAL A 39 -7.04 17.11 -11.30
N ASP A 40 -6.78 18.37 -11.63
CA ASP A 40 -5.97 18.78 -12.77
C ASP A 40 -4.57 19.30 -12.35
N ARG A 41 -3.80 19.79 -13.32
CA ARG A 41 -2.46 20.31 -13.07
C ARG A 41 -2.48 21.48 -12.09
N GLN A 42 -3.47 22.36 -12.22
CA GLN A 42 -3.57 23.56 -11.41
C GLN A 42 -3.89 23.18 -9.96
N ASP A 43 -4.81 22.24 -9.75
CA ASP A 43 -5.13 21.71 -8.42
C ASP A 43 -3.89 21.10 -7.74
N LEU A 44 -3.10 20.34 -8.50
CA LEU A 44 -1.85 19.75 -8.01
C LEU A 44 -0.80 20.83 -7.69
N GLU A 45 -0.63 21.83 -8.54
CA GLU A 45 0.28 22.98 -8.29
C GLU A 45 -0.13 23.75 -7.03
N GLU A 46 -1.42 24.04 -6.86
CA GLU A 46 -1.94 24.74 -5.68
C GLU A 46 -1.75 23.91 -4.40
N PHE A 47 -2.06 22.61 -4.46
CA PHE A 47 -1.86 21.69 -3.36
C PHE A 47 -0.38 21.58 -2.95
N LEU A 48 0.53 21.41 -3.91
CA LEU A 48 1.97 21.29 -3.65
C LEU A 48 2.57 22.59 -3.07
N ASN A 49 2.09 23.74 -3.54
CA ASN A 49 2.42 25.03 -2.94
C ASN A 49 1.88 25.16 -1.50
N SER A 50 0.69 24.62 -1.22
CA SER A 50 0.08 24.67 0.12
C SER A 50 0.84 23.86 1.17
N ILE A 51 1.48 22.74 0.77
CA ILE A 51 2.32 21.90 1.66
C ILE A 51 3.76 22.42 1.80
N GLY A 52 4.11 23.52 1.13
CA GLY A 52 5.40 24.18 1.24
C GLY A 52 6.56 23.44 0.56
N SER A 53 6.26 22.48 -0.32
CA SER A 53 7.26 21.76 -1.10
C SER A 53 7.27 22.30 -2.52
N PRO A 54 8.29 23.06 -2.94
CA PRO A 54 8.38 23.56 -4.32
C PRO A 54 8.84 22.41 -5.22
N PHE A 55 7.90 21.57 -5.64
CA PHE A 55 8.14 20.68 -6.78
C PHE A 55 8.33 21.54 -8.04
N SER A 56 9.27 21.14 -8.88
CA SER A 56 9.52 21.80 -10.15
C SER A 56 8.40 21.51 -11.15
N GLU A 57 8.18 22.41 -12.11
CA GLU A 57 7.22 22.19 -13.21
C GLU A 57 7.46 20.86 -13.92
N ALA A 58 8.72 20.42 -14.03
CA ALA A 58 9.09 19.15 -14.64
C ALA A 58 8.62 17.93 -13.82
N GLU A 59 8.71 17.97 -12.49
CA GLU A 59 8.22 16.89 -11.61
C GLU A 59 6.69 16.81 -11.66
N ILE A 60 6.01 17.96 -11.70
CA ILE A 60 4.55 18.03 -11.85
C ILE A 60 4.13 17.49 -13.22
N ASP A 61 4.86 17.84 -14.28
CA ASP A 61 4.62 17.31 -15.62
C ASP A 61 4.82 15.79 -15.69
N GLU A 62 5.88 15.26 -15.07
CA GLU A 62 6.08 13.81 -14.96
C GLU A 62 4.93 13.13 -14.21
N MET A 63 4.50 13.70 -13.07
CA MET A 63 3.36 13.20 -12.30
C MET A 63 2.06 13.21 -13.13
N MET A 64 1.77 14.31 -13.84
CA MET A 64 0.60 14.43 -14.69
C MET A 64 0.67 13.50 -15.91
N GLN A 65 1.87 13.25 -16.45
CA GLN A 65 2.07 12.34 -17.58
C GLN A 65 1.86 10.88 -17.18
N GLU A 66 2.25 10.49 -15.96
CA GLU A 66 1.97 9.16 -15.41
C GLU A 66 0.49 8.96 -15.04
N MET A 67 -0.16 9.99 -14.50
CA MET A 67 -1.54 9.90 -14.02
C MET A 67 -2.60 10.18 -15.11
N GLY A 68 -2.19 10.76 -16.23
CA GLY A 68 -3.07 11.27 -17.27
C GLY A 68 -3.51 12.71 -16.99
N SER A 69 -3.89 13.44 -18.04
CA SER A 69 -4.13 14.89 -18.03
C SER A 69 -5.14 15.41 -16.99
N SER A 70 -5.91 14.52 -16.37
CA SER A 70 -6.93 14.85 -15.37
C SER A 70 -7.31 13.59 -14.59
N ILE A 71 -7.35 13.66 -13.27
CA ILE A 71 -7.61 12.52 -12.40
C ILE A 71 -8.99 12.68 -11.76
N SER A 72 -9.96 11.89 -12.23
CA SER A 72 -11.24 11.76 -11.52
C SER A 72 -11.06 10.95 -10.23
N PHE A 73 -11.94 11.13 -9.25
CA PHE A 73 -11.94 10.28 -8.05
C PHE A 73 -11.96 8.78 -8.35
N MET A 74 -12.66 8.36 -9.41
CA MET A 74 -12.67 6.97 -9.87
C MET A 74 -11.32 6.50 -10.41
N THR A 75 -10.59 7.37 -11.11
CA THR A 75 -9.22 7.11 -11.57
C THR A 75 -8.27 7.00 -10.38
N PHE A 76 -8.37 7.93 -9.42
CA PHE A 76 -7.58 7.93 -8.19
C PHE A 76 -7.78 6.63 -7.38
N ILE A 77 -9.03 6.22 -7.15
CA ILE A 77 -9.32 4.93 -6.50
C ILE A 77 -8.76 3.75 -7.30
N THR A 78 -8.82 3.81 -8.63
CA THR A 78 -8.30 2.72 -9.47
C THR A 78 -6.77 2.64 -9.34
N MET A 79 -6.06 3.76 -9.36
CA MET A 79 -4.60 3.80 -9.19
C MET A 79 -4.16 3.33 -7.81
N VAL A 80 -4.83 3.85 -6.77
CA VAL A 80 -4.59 3.42 -5.38
C VAL A 80 -4.93 1.94 -5.23
N GLY A 81 -6.04 1.50 -5.80
CA GLY A 81 -6.46 0.10 -5.83
C GLY A 81 -5.49 -0.82 -6.56
N GLU A 82 -4.91 -0.39 -7.69
CA GLU A 82 -3.89 -1.15 -8.43
C GLU A 82 -2.59 -1.25 -7.62
N ARG A 83 -2.13 -0.16 -7.01
CA ARG A 83 -0.96 -0.15 -6.10
C ARG A 83 -1.20 -1.02 -4.86
N LEU A 84 -2.40 -0.98 -4.28
CA LEU A 84 -2.79 -1.80 -3.13
C LEU A 84 -3.06 -3.26 -3.51
N SER A 85 -3.45 -3.55 -4.76
CA SER A 85 -3.63 -4.92 -5.26
C SER A 85 -2.30 -5.66 -5.43
N ASN A 86 -1.19 -4.92 -5.53
CA ASN A 86 0.16 -5.46 -5.46
C ASN A 86 0.61 -5.76 -4.01
N ILE A 87 -0.18 -5.36 -3.01
CA ILE A 87 0.07 -5.75 -1.62
C ILE A 87 -0.65 -7.06 -1.40
N ASP A 88 0.12 -8.12 -1.14
CA ASP A 88 -0.41 -9.44 -0.81
C ASP A 88 -1.56 -9.33 0.20
N THR A 89 -2.63 -10.07 -0.03
CA THR A 89 -3.73 -10.16 0.93
C THR A 89 -3.20 -10.76 2.24
N GLU A 90 -3.82 -10.44 3.38
CA GLU A 90 -3.45 -11.06 4.67
C GLU A 90 -3.43 -12.59 4.55
N LYS A 91 -4.36 -13.16 3.78
CA LYS A 91 -4.41 -14.60 3.49
C LYS A 91 -3.20 -15.09 2.71
N GLN A 92 -2.73 -14.34 1.70
CA GLN A 92 -1.52 -14.70 0.94
C GLN A 92 -0.26 -14.56 1.79
N ILE A 93 -0.14 -13.47 2.57
CA ILE A 93 0.98 -13.27 3.50
C ILE A 93 1.00 -14.40 4.52
N ARG A 94 -0.14 -14.70 5.14
CA ARG A 94 -0.28 -15.79 6.10
C ARG A 94 0.02 -17.13 5.45
N GLN A 95 -0.45 -17.38 4.23
CA GLN A 95 -0.18 -18.63 3.53
C GLN A 95 1.31 -18.79 3.21
N ALA A 96 1.97 -17.73 2.74
CA ALA A 96 3.41 -17.72 2.52
C ALA A 96 4.21 -17.95 3.82
N LEU A 97 3.76 -17.38 4.95
CA LEU A 97 4.36 -17.63 6.26
C LEU A 97 4.09 -19.06 6.76
N MET A 98 2.90 -19.61 6.50
CA MET A 98 2.54 -20.99 6.86
C MET A 98 3.27 -22.04 6.02
N GLU A 99 3.82 -21.70 4.85
CA GLU A 99 4.69 -22.63 4.10
C GLU A 99 5.96 -22.99 4.87
N PHE A 100 6.39 -22.15 5.83
CA PHE A 100 7.55 -22.40 6.68
C PHE A 100 7.19 -23.07 8.02
N ASP A 101 5.91 -23.20 8.34
CA ASP A 101 5.40 -23.80 9.56
C ASP A 101 5.14 -25.30 9.34
N GLU A 102 6.20 -26.11 9.42
CA GLU A 102 6.13 -27.57 9.21
C GLU A 102 5.27 -28.29 10.26
N ASN A 103 5.12 -27.68 11.45
CA ASN A 103 4.40 -28.20 12.61
C ASN A 103 2.95 -27.72 12.69
N GLY A 104 2.55 -26.74 11.86
CA GLY A 104 1.20 -26.20 11.81
C GLY A 104 0.77 -25.48 13.10
N ASP A 105 1.72 -25.01 13.91
CA ASP A 105 1.41 -24.32 15.18
C ASP A 105 1.23 -22.80 15.02
N GLY A 106 1.32 -22.31 13.79
CA GLY A 106 1.23 -20.89 13.44
C GLY A 106 2.49 -20.10 13.82
N ARG A 107 3.59 -20.77 14.17
CA ARG A 107 4.82 -20.14 14.64
C ARG A 107 6.03 -20.66 13.88
N ILE A 108 6.81 -19.75 13.30
CA ILE A 108 8.03 -20.09 12.55
C ILE A 108 9.28 -19.70 13.31
N GLU A 109 10.35 -20.48 13.17
CA GLU A 109 11.63 -20.14 13.79
C GLU A 109 12.15 -18.80 13.24
N GLU A 110 12.52 -17.88 14.13
CA GLU A 110 13.00 -16.54 13.78
C GLU A 110 14.18 -16.60 12.81
N SER A 111 15.08 -17.56 13.02
CA SER A 111 16.24 -17.77 12.16
C SER A 111 15.88 -18.11 10.70
N VAL A 112 14.79 -18.86 10.49
CA VAL A 112 14.30 -19.25 9.17
C VAL A 112 13.65 -18.06 8.47
N LEU A 113 12.76 -17.36 9.19
CA LEU A 113 12.10 -16.16 8.68
C LEU A 113 13.11 -15.07 8.30
N ARG A 114 14.11 -14.81 9.17
CA ARG A 114 15.17 -13.83 8.89
C ARG A 114 15.93 -14.17 7.61
N LYS A 115 16.28 -15.44 7.41
CA LYS A 115 16.99 -15.89 6.20
C LYS A 115 16.13 -15.70 4.94
N TRP A 116 14.83 -15.95 5.03
CA TRP A 116 13.91 -15.76 3.91
C TRP A 116 13.70 -14.29 3.57
N LEU A 117 13.46 -13.44 4.57
CA LEU A 117 13.28 -11.99 4.38
C LEU A 117 14.54 -11.28 3.89
N LYS A 118 15.73 -11.82 4.20
CA LYS A 118 17.01 -11.23 3.80
C LYS A 118 17.33 -11.43 2.31
N GLY A 119 16.92 -12.56 1.71
CA GLY A 119 16.94 -12.81 0.26
C GLY A 119 18.23 -12.42 -0.50
N GLU A 120 18.16 -12.35 -1.84
CA GLU A 120 19.21 -11.70 -2.67
C GLU A 120 19.00 -10.18 -2.75
N ASP A 121 17.74 -9.72 -2.80
CA ASP A 121 17.33 -8.31 -2.80
C ASP A 121 16.37 -7.99 -1.62
N GLY A 122 16.52 -8.72 -0.51
CA GLY A 122 15.62 -8.63 0.63
C GLY A 122 15.89 -7.46 1.58
N LEU A 123 15.20 -7.49 2.71
CA LEU A 123 15.28 -6.47 3.75
C LEU A 123 16.63 -6.51 4.47
N CYS A 124 17.12 -5.35 4.92
CA CYS A 124 18.33 -5.33 5.76
C CYS A 124 18.00 -5.83 7.18
N ASP A 125 19.02 -6.32 7.91
CA ASP A 125 18.81 -6.91 9.24
C ASP A 125 18.09 -5.97 10.22
N LYS A 126 18.25 -4.64 10.06
CA LYS A 126 17.56 -3.62 10.87
C LYS A 126 16.07 -3.54 10.56
N ASP A 127 15.70 -3.59 9.28
CA ASP A 127 14.30 -3.54 8.86
C ASP A 127 13.58 -4.83 9.26
N ILE A 128 14.26 -5.97 9.15
CA ILE A 128 13.74 -7.27 9.62
C ILE A 128 13.52 -7.23 11.13
N ASP A 129 14.45 -6.66 11.90
CA ASP A 129 14.31 -6.54 13.35
C ASP A 129 13.08 -5.70 13.73
N ILE A 130 12.88 -4.56 13.06
CA ILE A 130 11.69 -3.71 13.24
C ILE A 130 10.40 -4.47 12.90
N LEU A 131 10.42 -5.24 11.80
CA LEU A 131 9.26 -5.99 11.30
C LEU A 131 8.81 -7.05 12.31
N ILE A 132 9.74 -7.86 12.81
CA ILE A 132 9.44 -8.98 13.71
C ILE A 132 9.32 -8.54 15.17
N LYS A 133 9.76 -7.33 15.53
CA LYS A 133 9.67 -6.79 16.89
C LYS A 133 8.23 -6.87 17.41
N GLY A 134 8.04 -7.50 18.56
CA GLY A 134 6.72 -7.70 19.17
C GLY A 134 5.95 -8.91 18.65
N CYS A 135 6.44 -9.59 17.62
CA CYS A 135 5.87 -10.84 17.10
C CYS A 135 6.69 -12.09 17.49
N VAL A 136 7.83 -11.91 18.18
CA VAL A 136 8.72 -13.02 18.57
C VAL A 136 8.49 -13.41 20.03
N GLU A 137 8.19 -14.69 20.25
CA GLU A 137 8.13 -15.33 21.56
C GLU A 137 9.00 -16.60 21.55
N ASN A 138 9.95 -16.73 22.47
CA ASN A 138 10.81 -17.92 22.60
C ASN A 138 11.54 -18.32 21.29
N ASN A 139 12.11 -17.35 20.55
CA ASN A 139 12.75 -17.52 19.23
C ASN A 139 11.83 -17.99 18.09
N LYS A 140 10.51 -17.98 18.33
CA LYS A 140 9.50 -18.25 17.31
C LYS A 140 8.69 -17.01 17.01
N VAL A 141 8.41 -16.76 15.74
CA VAL A 141 7.63 -15.62 15.26
C VAL A 141 6.20 -16.07 15.00
N ASP A 142 5.23 -15.36 15.56
CA ASP A 142 3.81 -15.61 15.31
C ASP A 142 3.43 -15.11 13.91
N CYS A 143 3.08 -16.06 13.03
CA CYS A 143 2.77 -15.77 11.63
C CYS A 143 1.49 -14.93 11.48
N ASN A 144 0.52 -15.09 12.40
CA ASN A 144 -0.72 -14.33 12.34
C ASN A 144 -0.48 -12.88 12.71
N LEU A 145 0.23 -12.66 13.83
CA LEU A 145 0.56 -11.31 14.29
C LEU A 145 1.45 -10.58 13.29
N LEU A 146 2.44 -11.28 12.72
CA LEU A 146 3.29 -10.73 11.66
C LEU A 146 2.50 -10.40 10.39
N ALA A 147 1.58 -11.27 9.94
CA ALA A 147 0.76 -10.99 8.77
C ALA A 147 -0.14 -9.77 8.97
N THR A 148 -0.74 -9.62 10.16
CA THR A 148 -1.50 -8.43 10.53
C THR A 148 -0.60 -7.19 10.54
N LYS A 149 0.60 -7.28 11.13
CA LYS A 149 1.55 -6.16 11.18
C LYS A 149 2.08 -5.77 9.79
N ILE A 150 2.32 -6.73 8.90
CA ILE A 150 2.70 -6.44 7.50
C ILE A 150 1.53 -5.80 6.74
N LYS A 151 0.29 -6.27 6.95
CA LYS A 151 -0.86 -5.78 6.19
C LYS A 151 -1.31 -4.39 6.61
N TYR A 152 -1.28 -4.10 7.91
CA TYR A 152 -1.81 -2.87 8.47
C TYR A 152 -0.72 -1.88 8.94
N GLY A 153 0.56 -2.28 8.93
CA GLY A 153 1.66 -1.46 9.48
C GLY A 153 1.66 -1.45 11.02
N GLU A 154 2.55 -0.66 11.65
CA GLU A 154 2.46 -0.31 13.08
C GLU A 154 1.22 0.55 13.35
N ILE A 155 0.03 0.00 13.13
CA ILE A 155 -1.18 0.53 13.73
C ILE A 155 -1.22 -0.09 15.12
N ILE A 156 -0.73 0.71 16.07
CA ILE A 156 -1.20 0.68 17.44
C ILE A 156 -2.73 0.62 17.38
N SER A 157 -3.31 -0.41 17.95
CA SER A 157 -4.67 -0.32 18.45
C SER A 157 -4.67 -1.04 19.78
N GLU A 158 -5.12 -0.27 20.77
CA GLU A 158 -5.26 -0.56 22.20
C GLU A 158 -5.80 -1.96 22.53
#